data_AF-A0A812ISK3-F1
#
_entry.id   AF-A0A812ISK3-F1
#
_cell.length_a   1.000
_cell.length_b   1.000
_cell.length_c   1.000
_cell.angle_alpha   90.00
_cell.angle_beta   90.00
_cell.angle_gamma   90.00
#
_symmetry.space_group_name_H-M   'P 1'
#
loop_
_entity.id
_entity.type
_entity.pdbx_description
1 polymer ?
#
loop_
_entity_poly.entity_id
_entity_poly.type
_entity_poly.pdbx_seq_one_letter_code
_entity_poly.pdbx_strand_id
1 'polypeptide(L)'
;MLGAAFRPFSPNLWLTLLAVVTSSSLIITYFETSPNGQFNDLHSRREKATEAVYRAFYSLFMCESRFEPVTLGGRIVGLGLAFMCILFVCGYTATLASFLVEERRLATNVESLADAIRLNYKICAHPSHTITLQVNGVSDANI
;
A
#
# COMPACT_ATOMS: atom_id res chain seq x y z
N MET A 1 -16.62 -0.66 -2.35
CA MET A 1 -15.94 0.28 -1.43
C MET A 1 -14.70 -0.33 -0.76
N LEU A 2 -14.68 -1.63 -0.42
CA LEU A 2 -13.49 -2.27 0.17
C LEU A 2 -12.22 -2.21 -0.71
N GLY A 3 -12.34 -2.31 -2.03
CA GLY A 3 -11.19 -2.29 -2.93
C GLY A 3 -10.39 -0.98 -2.92
N ALA A 4 -10.97 0.14 -2.48
CA ALA A 4 -10.26 1.42 -2.40
C ALA A 4 -9.25 1.46 -1.25
N ALA A 5 -9.51 0.75 -0.15
CA ALA A 5 -8.62 0.72 1.01
C ALA A 5 -7.32 -0.07 0.74
N PHE A 6 -7.33 -1.04 -0.17
CA PHE A 6 -6.13 -1.83 -0.53
C PHE A 6 -5.33 -1.25 -1.70
N ARG A 7 -5.84 -0.21 -2.38
CA ARG A 7 -5.15 0.51 -3.46
C ARG A 7 -3.86 1.24 -3.07
N PRO A 8 -3.70 1.77 -1.84
CA PRO A 8 -2.50 2.52 -1.47
C PRO A 8 -1.22 1.73 -1.72
N PHE A 9 -1.27 0.41 -1.57
CA PHE A 9 -0.13 -0.46 -1.80
C PHE A 9 -0.36 -1.42 -2.96
N SER A 10 0.71 -1.68 -3.72
CA SER A 10 0.69 -2.66 -4.80
C SER A 10 0.45 -4.06 -4.24
N PRO A 11 -0.20 -4.96 -5.00
CA PRO A 11 -0.35 -6.36 -4.59
C PRO A 11 0.97 -7.04 -4.25
N ASN A 12 2.06 -6.69 -4.94
CA ASN A 12 3.40 -7.21 -4.66
C ASN A 12 3.90 -6.79 -3.27
N LEU A 13 3.64 -5.56 -2.85
CA LEU A 13 4.04 -5.08 -1.53
C LEU A 13 3.27 -5.81 -0.41
N TRP A 14 1.97 -6.05 -0.62
CA TRP A 14 1.16 -6.85 0.30
C TRP A 14 1.71 -8.28 0.44
N LEU A 15 2.07 -8.93 -0.68
CA LEU A 15 2.69 -10.26 -0.64
C LEU A 15 4.03 -10.25 0.08
N THR A 16 4.88 -9.25 -0.18
CA THR A 16 6.16 -9.10 0.52
C THR A 16 5.98 -8.89 2.02
N LEU A 17 4.99 -8.09 2.43
CA LEU A 17 4.64 -7.90 3.84
C LEU A 17 4.25 -9.22 4.50
N LEU A 18 3.33 -9.97 3.87
CA LEU A 18 2.91 -11.28 4.37
C LEU A 18 4.09 -12.24 4.50
N ALA A 19 4.99 -12.24 3.51
CA ALA A 19 6.19 -13.07 3.52
C ALA A 19 7.12 -12.69 4.68
N VAL A 20 7.40 -11.40 4.87
CA VAL A 20 8.29 -10.89 5.94
C VAL A 20 7.73 -11.14 7.33
N VAL A 21 6.43 -10.90 7.53
CA VAL A 21 5.76 -11.14 8.83
C VAL A 21 5.78 -12.63 9.16
N THR A 22 5.46 -13.48 8.18
CA THR A 22 5.48 -14.93 8.35
C THR A 22 6.90 -15.43 8.61
N SER A 23 7.89 -14.98 7.84
CA SER A 23 9.29 -15.40 8.03
C SER A 23 9.82 -14.96 9.39
N SER A 24 9.54 -13.73 9.81
CA SER A 24 9.97 -13.22 11.12
C SER A 24 9.33 -14.01 12.27
N SER A 25 8.05 -14.36 12.14
CA SER A 25 7.33 -15.21 13.08
C SER A 25 7.96 -16.61 13.21
N LEU A 26 8.33 -17.22 12.09
CA LEU A 26 9.02 -18.53 12.10
C LEU A 26 10.41 -18.45 12.71
N ILE A 27 11.16 -17.38 12.45
CA ILE A 27 12.47 -17.14 13.05
C ILE A 27 12.35 -16.96 14.58
N ILE A 28 11.37 -16.17 15.05
CA ILE A 28 11.09 -16.01 16.47
C ILE A 28 10.71 -17.36 17.09
N THR A 29 9.85 -18.15 16.41
CA THR A 29 9.48 -19.50 16.86
C THR A 29 10.71 -20.40 17.01
N TYR A 30 11.65 -20.33 16.06
CA TYR A 30 12.88 -21.12 16.11
C TYR A 30 13.74 -20.75 17.33
N PHE A 31 13.94 -19.46 17.60
CA PHE A 31 14.71 -19.01 18.75
C PHE A 31 14.01 -19.30 20.09
N GLU A 32 12.69 -19.07 20.16
CA GLU A 32 11.90 -19.22 21.39
C GLU A 32 11.41 -20.66 21.64
N THR A 33 11.82 -21.64 20.81
CA THR A 33 11.64 -23.07 21.09
C THR A 33 12.70 -23.60 22.08
N SER A 34 13.70 -22.79 22.45
CA SER A 34 14.70 -23.15 23.46
C SER A 34 14.08 -23.42 24.84
N PRO A 35 14.72 -24.26 25.70
CA PRO A 35 14.31 -24.38 27.10
C PRO A 35 14.38 -22.99 27.76
N ASN A 36 13.25 -22.53 28.32
CA ASN A 36 12.98 -21.16 28.82
C ASN A 36 12.48 -20.11 27.79
N GLY A 37 12.16 -20.52 26.57
CA GLY A 37 11.58 -19.61 25.58
C GLY A 37 10.08 -19.36 25.80
N GLN A 38 9.56 -18.29 25.19
CA GLN A 38 8.16 -17.84 25.30
C GLN A 38 7.13 -18.93 24.94
N PHE A 39 7.50 -19.91 24.10
CA PHE A 39 6.60 -20.97 23.64
C PHE A 39 6.88 -22.33 24.31
N ASN A 40 7.49 -22.33 25.49
CA ASN A 40 7.80 -23.58 26.20
C ASN A 40 6.54 -24.32 26.67
N ASP A 41 5.47 -23.59 27.00
CA ASP A 41 4.21 -24.15 27.51
C ASP A 41 3.38 -24.89 26.44
N LEU A 42 3.69 -24.68 25.15
CA LEU A 42 3.02 -25.36 24.04
C LEU A 42 3.74 -26.67 23.73
N HIS A 43 2.99 -27.76 23.58
CA HIS A 43 3.56 -29.09 23.38
C HIS A 43 3.82 -29.42 21.90
N SER A 44 2.99 -28.90 20.98
CA SER A 44 3.10 -29.19 19.55
C SER A 44 3.85 -28.09 18.78
N ARG A 45 4.78 -28.48 17.89
CA ARG A 45 5.48 -27.54 17.00
C ARG A 45 4.53 -26.75 16.10
N ARG A 46 3.40 -27.35 15.71
CA ARG A 46 2.38 -26.68 14.90
C ARG A 46 1.67 -25.59 15.70
N GLU A 47 1.32 -25.87 16.94
CA GLU A 47 0.67 -24.89 17.83
C GLU A 47 1.58 -23.69 18.10
N LYS A 48 2.88 -23.93 18.32
CA LYS A 48 3.88 -22.84 18.46
C LYS A 48 3.92 -21.94 17.22
N ALA A 49 3.99 -22.54 16.04
CA ALA A 49 4.04 -21.80 14.78
C ALA A 49 2.73 -21.03 14.51
N THR A 50 1.57 -21.65 14.74
CA THR A 50 0.27 -20.97 14.55
C THR A 50 0.08 -19.81 15.52
N GLU A 51 0.47 -19.99 16.78
CA GLU A 51 0.39 -18.94 17.79
C GLU A 51 1.35 -17.78 17.47
N ALA A 52 2.58 -18.10 17.08
CA ALA A 52 3.54 -17.08 16.67
C ALA A 52 3.06 -16.31 15.42
N VAL A 53 2.45 -17.00 14.45
CA VAL A 53 1.91 -16.35 13.26
C VAL A 53 0.75 -15.45 13.66
N TYR A 54 -0.19 -15.95 14.46
CA TYR A 54 -1.31 -15.16 14.97
C TYR A 54 -0.83 -13.90 15.69
N ARG A 55 0.16 -14.01 16.59
CA ARG A 55 0.74 -12.85 17.30
C ARG A 55 1.42 -11.87 16.36
N ALA A 56 2.12 -12.33 15.32
CA ALA A 56 2.77 -11.46 14.34
C ALA A 56 1.75 -10.66 13.53
N PHE A 57 0.68 -11.31 13.07
CA PHE A 57 -0.40 -10.65 12.37
C PHE A 57 -1.16 -9.67 13.26
N TYR A 58 -1.47 -10.07 14.50
CA TYR A 58 -2.09 -9.18 15.47
C TYR A 58 -1.23 -7.94 15.74
N SER A 59 0.09 -8.14 15.89
CA SER A 59 1.04 -7.05 16.11
C SER A 59 1.10 -6.07 14.95
N LEU A 60 0.98 -6.57 13.71
CA LEU A 60 0.93 -5.74 12.50
C LEU A 60 -0.33 -4.86 12.46
N PHE A 61 -1.50 -5.44 12.73
CA PHE A 61 -2.77 -4.71 12.63
C PHE A 61 -3.00 -3.74 13.79
N MET A 62 -2.57 -4.09 15.00
CA MET A 62 -2.71 -3.24 16.19
C MET A 62 -1.54 -2.29 16.40
N CYS A 63 -0.46 -2.42 15.61
CA CYS A 63 0.79 -1.67 15.77
C CYS A 63 1.35 -1.77 17.21
N GLU A 64 1.23 -2.96 17.82
CA GLU A 64 1.65 -3.27 19.19
C GLU A 64 2.54 -4.53 19.18
N SER A 65 3.60 -4.59 19.98
CA SER A 65 4.38 -5.83 20.11
C SER A 65 3.70 -6.80 21.06
N ARG A 66 3.20 -7.93 20.55
CA ARG A 66 2.69 -9.06 21.36
C ARG A 66 3.72 -10.18 21.60
N PHE A 67 4.96 -9.96 21.15
CA PHE A 67 6.08 -10.83 21.44
C PHE A 67 6.80 -10.36 22.69
N GLU A 68 7.05 -11.30 23.60
CA GLU A 68 7.85 -11.11 24.80
C GLU A 68 9.04 -12.11 24.76
N PRO A 69 9.93 -11.98 23.77
CA PRO A 69 11.00 -12.95 23.57
C PRO A 69 12.01 -12.89 24.73
N VAL A 70 12.35 -14.06 25.25
CA VAL A 70 13.32 -14.21 26.34
C VAL A 70 14.73 -14.27 25.78
N THR A 71 14.88 -14.83 24.58
CA THR A 71 16.19 -15.02 23.93
C THR A 71 16.71 -13.74 23.29
N LEU A 72 18.03 -13.57 23.27
CA LEU A 72 18.67 -12.40 22.63
C LEU A 72 18.37 -12.35 21.12
N GLY A 73 18.36 -13.51 20.45
CA GLY A 73 17.97 -13.63 19.05
C GLY A 73 16.52 -13.23 18.81
N GLY A 74 15.59 -13.73 19.63
CA GLY A 74 14.17 -13.36 19.56
C GLY A 74 13.94 -11.86 19.80
N ARG A 75 14.69 -11.23 20.72
CA ARG A 75 14.60 -9.78 20.99
C ARG A 75 15.04 -8.92 19.81
N ILE A 76 16.14 -9.26 19.16
CA ILE A 76 16.63 -8.52 17.98
C ILE A 76 15.59 -8.61 16.85
N VAL A 77 15.08 -9.82 16.59
CA VAL A 77 14.07 -10.03 15.54
C VAL A 77 12.74 -9.34 15.90
N GLY A 78 12.31 -9.39 17.15
CA GLY A 78 11.12 -8.70 17.65
C GLY A 78 11.20 -7.18 17.50
N LEU A 79 12.35 -6.57 17.82
CA LEU A 79 12.60 -5.15 17.59
C LEU A 79 12.54 -4.80 16.10
N GLY A 80 13.16 -5.64 15.24
CA GLY A 80 13.08 -5.46 13.79
C GLY A 80 11.65 -5.54 13.26
N LEU A 81 10.85 -6.48 13.77
CA LEU A 81 9.44 -6.62 13.42
C LEU A 81 8.63 -5.39 13.85
N ALA A 82 8.82 -4.90 15.08
CA ALA A 82 8.15 -3.70 15.59
C ALA A 82 8.48 -2.46 14.76
N PHE A 83 9.76 -2.26 14.42
CA PHE A 83 10.20 -1.16 13.56
C PHE A 83 9.57 -1.26 12.16
N MET A 84 9.54 -2.45 11.58
CA MET A 84 8.91 -2.69 10.27
C MET A 84 7.41 -2.41 10.31
N CYS A 85 6.68 -2.80 11.36
CA CYS A 85 5.26 -2.46 11.54
C CYS A 85 5.03 -0.94 11.56
N ILE A 86 5.87 -0.19 12.27
CA ILE A 86 5.78 1.29 12.31
C ILE A 86 5.97 1.87 10.91
N LEU A 87 7.03 1.46 10.20
CA LEU A 87 7.29 1.93 8.83
C LEU A 87 6.13 1.61 7.89
N PHE A 88 5.57 0.41 8.02
CA PHE A 88 4.44 -0.03 7.21
C PHE A 88 3.19 0.83 7.45
N VAL A 89 2.80 1.03 8.71
CA VAL A 89 1.63 1.83 9.07
C VAL A 89 1.80 3.28 8.64
N CYS A 90 2.97 3.89 8.90
CA CYS A 90 3.26 5.25 8.47
C CYS A 90 3.26 5.40 6.94
N GLY A 91 3.83 4.43 6.21
CA GLY A 91 3.83 4.44 4.75
C GLY A 91 2.41 4.27 4.18
N TYR A 92 1.59 3.42 4.81
CA TYR A 92 0.22 3.19 4.39
C TYR A 92 -0.63 4.45 4.58
N THR A 93 -0.52 5.09 5.75
CA THR A 93 -1.28 6.31 6.04
C THR A 93 -0.84 7.48 5.16
N ALA A 94 0.47 7.63 4.90
CA ALA A 94 0.97 8.66 3.99
C ALA A 94 0.43 8.48 2.56
N THR A 95 0.51 7.26 2.05
CA THR A 95 0.05 6.96 0.68
C THR A 95 -1.47 7.07 0.56
N LEU A 96 -2.21 6.58 1.57
CA LEU A 96 -3.66 6.75 1.64
C LEU A 96 -4.05 8.23 1.68
N ALA A 97 -3.34 9.06 2.44
CA ALA A 97 -3.59 10.50 2.48
C ALA A 97 -3.38 11.15 1.10
N SER A 98 -2.32 10.79 0.37
CA SER A 98 -2.13 11.25 -1.01
C SER A 98 -3.29 10.84 -1.92
N PHE A 99 -3.79 9.60 -1.79
CA PHE A 99 -4.96 9.13 -2.54
C PHE A 99 -6.26 9.86 -2.18
N LEU A 100 -6.42 10.33 -0.94
CA LEU A 100 -7.59 11.07 -0.50
C LEU A 100 -7.55 12.55 -0.93
N VAL A 101 -6.35 13.11 -1.05
CA VAL A 101 -6.12 14.50 -1.49
C VAL A 101 -6.08 14.61 -3.00
N GLU A 102 -5.73 13.53 -3.71
CA GLU A 102 -5.82 13.50 -5.16
C GLU A 102 -7.29 13.59 -5.60
N GLU A 103 -7.75 14.82 -5.85
CA GLU A 103 -8.92 15.06 -6.67
C GLU A 103 -8.70 14.26 -7.96
N ARG A 104 -9.70 13.49 -8.40
CA ARG A 104 -9.68 12.92 -9.74
C ARG A 104 -9.53 14.10 -10.69
N ARG A 105 -8.29 14.42 -11.07
CA ARG A 105 -8.01 15.07 -12.32
C ARG A 105 -8.68 14.13 -13.30
N LEU A 106 -9.86 14.53 -13.77
CA LEU A 106 -10.49 13.94 -14.93
C LEU A 106 -9.33 13.81 -15.90
N ALA A 107 -8.87 12.58 -16.10
CA ALA A 107 -7.85 12.31 -17.08
C ALA A 107 -8.55 12.56 -18.41
N THR A 108 -8.67 13.84 -18.76
CA THR A 108 -8.88 14.25 -20.12
C THR A 108 -7.67 13.67 -20.81
N ASN A 109 -7.91 12.56 -21.50
CA ASN A 109 -6.96 11.79 -22.28
C ASN A 109 -6.62 12.61 -23.55
N VAL A 110 -6.21 13.85 -23.30
CA VAL A 110 -6.03 14.95 -24.23
C VAL A 110 -4.70 15.53 -23.83
N GLU A 111 -3.64 14.88 -24.27
CA GLU A 111 -2.26 15.33 -24.07
C GLU A 111 -1.95 16.51 -25.01
N SER A 112 -2.70 16.62 -26.11
CA SER A 112 -2.55 17.67 -27.11
C SER A 112 -3.89 18.20 -27.63
N LEU A 113 -3.87 19.41 -28.19
CA LEU A 113 -5.03 19.97 -28.91
C LEU A 113 -5.47 19.07 -30.08
N ALA A 114 -4.53 18.36 -30.71
CA ALA A 114 -4.82 17.41 -31.78
C ALA A 114 -5.65 16.21 -31.26
N ASP A 115 -5.41 15.75 -30.04
CA ASP A 115 -6.23 14.70 -29.41
C ASP A 115 -7.63 15.21 -29.09
N ALA A 116 -7.77 16.48 -28.67
CA ALA A 116 -9.07 17.11 -28.42
C ALA A 116 -9.92 17.15 -29.70
N ILE A 117 -9.29 17.48 -30.83
CA ILE A 117 -9.92 17.51 -32.16
C ILE A 117 -10.26 16.08 -32.61
N ARG A 118 -9.31 15.13 -32.51
CA ARG A 118 -9.54 13.72 -32.89
C ARG A 118 -10.66 13.06 -32.09
N LEU A 119 -10.79 13.40 -30.81
CA LEU A 119 -11.83 12.89 -29.91
C LEU A 119 -13.13 13.70 -29.94
N ASN A 120 -13.25 14.71 -30.84
CA ASN A 120 -14.42 15.58 -30.99
C ASN A 120 -14.88 16.24 -29.67
N TYR A 121 -13.94 16.66 -28.82
CA TYR A 121 -14.28 17.43 -27.63
C TYR A 121 -14.65 18.88 -27.98
N LYS A 122 -15.63 19.44 -27.28
CA LYS A 122 -15.97 20.88 -27.39
C LYS A 122 -14.88 21.70 -26.68
N ILE A 123 -14.24 22.60 -27.41
CA ILE A 123 -13.17 23.46 -26.91
C ILE A 123 -13.72 24.87 -26.74
N CYS A 124 -13.62 25.42 -25.53
CA CYS A 124 -13.96 26.81 -25.26
C CYS A 124 -12.77 27.71 -25.60
N ALA A 125 -12.94 28.69 -26.48
CA ALA A 125 -11.94 29.71 -26.77
C ALA A 125 -12.31 31.04 -26.09
N HIS A 126 -11.31 31.74 -25.55
CA HIS A 126 -11.52 33.10 -25.03
C HIS A 126 -11.84 34.04 -26.20
N PRO A 127 -12.78 35.00 -26.05
CA PRO A 127 -13.25 35.86 -27.15
C PRO A 127 -12.16 36.71 -27.84
N SER A 128 -10.99 36.87 -27.24
CA SER A 128 -9.83 37.55 -27.85
C SER A 128 -9.04 36.69 -28.87
N HIS A 129 -9.30 35.38 -28.94
CA HIS A 129 -8.55 34.43 -29.79
C HIS A 129 -9.43 33.63 -30.77
N THR A 130 -10.68 34.03 -30.96
CA THR A 130 -11.67 33.34 -31.84
C THR A 130 -11.25 33.31 -33.33
N ILE A 131 -10.27 34.12 -33.74
CA ILE A 131 -9.98 34.37 -35.16
C ILE A 131 -8.90 33.41 -35.74
N THR A 132 -8.13 32.69 -34.93
CA THR A 132 -6.95 31.93 -35.42
C THR A 132 -7.01 30.41 -35.31
N LEU A 133 -8.12 29.81 -34.90
CA LEU A 133 -8.27 28.34 -34.93
C LEU A 133 -8.77 27.88 -36.31
N GLN A 134 -7.95 28.06 -37.35
CA GLN A 134 -8.15 27.35 -38.61
C GLN A 134 -7.54 25.96 -38.51
N VAL A 135 -8.34 25.00 -38.08
CA VAL A 135 -8.02 23.57 -38.23
C VAL A 135 -8.28 23.22 -39.69
N ASN A 136 -7.22 23.14 -40.50
CA ASN A 136 -7.21 22.55 -41.84
C ASN A 136 -8.46 22.81 -42.72
N GLY A 137 -8.74 24.09 -42.99
CA GLY A 137 -9.49 24.47 -44.20
C GLY A 137 -11.00 24.17 -44.24
N VAL A 138 -11.65 23.79 -43.14
CA VAL A 138 -13.12 23.73 -43.09
C VAL A 138 -13.65 24.95 -42.36
N SER A 139 -13.98 25.96 -43.16
CA SER A 139 -14.76 27.12 -42.75
C SER A 139 -16.23 26.75 -42.74
N ASP A 140 -16.70 26.09 -41.68
CA ASP A 140 -18.13 26.05 -41.41
C ASP A 140 -18.51 27.36 -40.71
N ALA A 141 -18.66 28.39 -41.54
CA ALA A 141 -19.62 29.44 -41.25
C ALA A 141 -20.99 28.76 -41.19
N ASN A 142 -21.50 28.52 -39.98
CA ASN A 142 -22.84 28.93 -39.59
C ASN A 142 -23.09 28.61 -38.11
N ILE A 143 -23.65 29.63 -37.47
CA ILE A 143 -24.18 29.72 -36.11
C ILE A 143 -25.29 28.69 -35.91
#